data_AF-A0A809PTC5-F1
#
_entry.id   AF-A0A809PTC5-F1
#
_cell.length_a   1.000
_cell.length_b   1.000
_cell.length_c   1.000
_cell.angle_alpha   90.00
_cell.angle_beta   90.00
_cell.angle_gamma   90.00
#
_symmetry.space_group_name_H-M   'P 1'
#
loop_
_entity.id
_entity.type
_entity.pdbx_description
1 polymer ?
#
loop_
_entity_poly.entity_id
_entity_poly.type
_entity_poly.pdbx_seq_one_letter_code
_entity_poly.pdbx_strand_id
1 'polypeptide(L)'
;MKALALFCVGIGLWATGQLAINLGDARTSELGKILVNTGPVNAVFFLHFVLRFLGRLRPASIIAWYAVALLVVLGINIFDMGSLLPWLEFKRYYIFPVWGWIPGIFVSGLSTWAYLLLLMAWPAAAPKKRGQILAACLAGVWGSLSTLMFLNASFGIAIFPYSVILLPFYAVLLVLGILRYDMMVVNLWANRFLAWLALSVLTVAIAGLVLSLVAQTGFSPLAALPLWQLWLLGTAMLLIMLILERPVRSFMEKLVFPGAHLEAAVLSNWRMQLESATNWEELGAVASALLETHLRQPMPVLIFHAGAPDSHAAEQTCVICYRQQAQSAHAEWHYELRHWEGATPSVQRVGQYSVPCWQQQPDALINYCVMQSRKNSVCNRHI
;
A
#
# COMPACT_ATOMS: atom_id res chain seq x y z
N MET A 1 -7.08 -11.39 3.41
CA MET A 1 -6.37 -11.38 4.71
C MET A 1 -5.67 -12.71 4.99
N LYS A 2 -6.36 -13.81 5.32
CA LYS A 2 -5.71 -15.10 5.70
C LYS A 2 -4.70 -15.64 4.66
N ALA A 3 -5.04 -15.61 3.36
CA ALA A 3 -4.14 -16.07 2.29
C ALA A 3 -2.86 -15.21 2.12
N LEU A 4 -2.97 -13.90 2.36
CA LEU A 4 -1.82 -12.99 2.32
C LEU A 4 -0.86 -13.29 3.48
N ALA A 5 -1.39 -13.53 4.67
CA ALA A 5 -0.58 -13.91 5.83
C ALA A 5 0.17 -15.23 5.59
N LEU A 6 -0.49 -16.23 4.99
CA LEU A 6 0.15 -17.49 4.61
C LEU A 6 1.34 -17.27 3.66
N PHE A 7 1.18 -16.39 2.67
CA PHE A 7 2.26 -16.05 1.76
C PHE A 7 3.44 -15.36 2.48
N CYS A 8 3.17 -14.40 3.36
CA CYS A 8 4.22 -13.74 4.15
C CYS A 8 4.96 -14.71 5.07
N VAL A 9 4.24 -15.64 5.71
CA VAL A 9 4.84 -16.72 6.52
C VAL A 9 5.69 -17.63 5.63
N GLY A 10 5.22 -17.98 4.43
CA GLY A 10 5.97 -18.79 3.49
C GLY A 10 7.28 -18.14 3.05
N ILE A 11 7.28 -16.82 2.77
CA ILE A 11 8.52 -16.07 2.50
C ILE A 11 9.45 -16.09 3.72
N GLY A 12 8.90 -15.88 4.93
CA GLY A 12 9.68 -15.89 6.17
C GLY A 12 10.35 -17.24 6.43
N LEU A 13 9.62 -18.34 6.21
CA LEU A 13 10.16 -19.70 6.29
C LEU A 13 11.23 -19.94 5.23
N TRP A 14 11.01 -19.52 3.99
CA TRP A 14 11.99 -19.65 2.92
C TRP A 14 13.30 -18.90 3.25
N ALA A 15 13.20 -17.64 3.72
CA ALA A 15 14.35 -16.84 4.13
C ALA A 15 15.06 -17.43 5.35
N THR A 16 14.32 -17.96 6.31
CA THR A 16 14.89 -18.68 7.47
C THR A 16 15.62 -19.94 7.03
N GLY A 17 15.10 -20.65 6.02
CA GLY A 17 15.77 -21.80 5.41
C GLY A 17 17.13 -21.44 4.83
N GLN A 18 17.22 -20.30 4.12
CA GLN A 18 18.49 -19.78 3.62
C GLN A 18 19.48 -19.47 4.76
N LEU A 19 19.00 -18.88 5.86
CA LEU A 19 19.84 -18.60 7.02
C LEU A 19 20.35 -19.90 7.66
N ALA A 20 19.48 -20.91 7.79
CA ALA A 20 19.83 -22.21 8.34
C ALA A 20 20.84 -22.99 7.47
N ILE A 21 20.77 -22.84 6.14
CA ILE A 21 21.78 -23.40 5.22
C ILE A 21 23.15 -22.78 5.48
N ASN A 22 23.21 -21.45 5.61
CA ASN A 22 24.47 -20.71 5.68
C ASN A 22 25.13 -20.71 7.07
N LEU A 23 24.34 -20.55 8.14
CA LEU A 23 24.84 -20.42 9.51
C LEU A 23 24.79 -21.73 10.31
N GLY A 24 24.03 -22.72 9.83
CA GLY A 24 23.77 -23.94 10.58
C GLY A 24 24.85 -25.02 10.45
N ASP A 25 24.84 -25.94 11.42
CA ASP A 25 25.47 -27.24 11.34
C ASP A 25 24.84 -28.10 10.23
N ALA A 26 25.46 -29.26 9.93
CA ALA A 26 25.02 -30.13 8.82
C ALA A 26 23.53 -30.49 8.88
N ARG A 27 22.99 -30.82 10.06
CA ARG A 27 21.58 -31.17 10.26
C ARG A 27 20.65 -29.98 10.02
N THR A 28 21.03 -28.79 10.51
CA THR A 28 20.23 -27.57 10.32
C THR A 28 20.27 -27.08 8.87
N SER A 29 21.38 -27.29 8.15
CA SER A 29 21.45 -26.95 6.73
C SER A 29 20.53 -27.83 5.88
N GLU A 30 20.40 -29.12 6.19
CA GLU A 30 19.43 -30.01 5.53
C GLU A 30 17.98 -29.61 5.83
N LEU A 31 17.67 -29.23 7.07
CA LEU A 31 16.35 -28.66 7.38
C LEU A 31 16.11 -27.35 6.63
N GLY A 32 17.14 -26.51 6.49
CA GLY A 32 17.09 -25.29 5.70
C GLY A 32 16.82 -25.55 4.23
N LYS A 33 17.46 -26.59 3.65
CA LYS A 33 17.20 -27.07 2.29
C LYS A 33 15.74 -27.51 2.12
N ILE A 34 15.19 -28.28 3.05
CA ILE A 34 13.78 -28.69 3.03
C ILE A 34 12.86 -27.45 3.05
N LEU A 35 13.15 -26.46 3.89
CA LEU A 35 12.39 -25.20 3.95
C LEU A 35 12.45 -24.43 2.62
N VAL A 36 13.63 -24.30 2.03
CA VAL A 36 13.80 -23.63 0.72
C VAL A 36 13.03 -24.37 -0.37
N ASN A 37 13.01 -25.70 -0.34
CA ASN A 37 12.29 -26.56 -1.27
C ASN A 37 10.77 -26.38 -1.22
N THR A 38 10.21 -25.77 -0.16
CA THR A 38 8.78 -25.46 -0.07
C THR A 38 8.33 -24.27 -0.94
N GLY A 39 9.25 -23.64 -1.68
CA GLY A 39 8.97 -22.52 -2.60
C GLY A 39 7.72 -22.68 -3.49
N PRO A 40 7.46 -23.84 -4.13
CA PRO A 40 6.24 -24.08 -4.91
C PRO A 40 4.93 -23.85 -4.14
N VAL A 41 4.89 -24.26 -2.87
CA VAL A 41 3.71 -24.05 -2.01
C VAL A 41 3.52 -22.56 -1.72
N ASN A 42 4.62 -21.83 -1.52
CA ASN A 42 4.56 -20.38 -1.35
C ASN A 42 4.01 -19.65 -2.59
N ALA A 43 4.38 -20.10 -3.79
CA ALA A 43 3.81 -19.56 -5.03
C ALA A 43 2.29 -19.80 -5.13
N VAL A 44 1.80 -20.95 -4.66
CA VAL A 44 0.35 -21.21 -4.58
C VAL A 44 -0.33 -20.34 -3.52
N PHE A 45 0.32 -20.03 -2.39
CA PHE A 45 -0.22 -19.06 -1.43
C PHE A 45 -0.45 -17.69 -2.07
N PHE A 46 0.50 -17.23 -2.89
CA PHE A 46 0.34 -15.99 -3.65
C PHE A 46 -0.83 -16.07 -4.64
N LEU A 47 -0.92 -17.15 -5.43
CA LEU A 47 -2.03 -17.37 -6.36
C LEU A 47 -3.39 -17.41 -5.63
N HIS A 48 -3.46 -18.11 -4.49
CA HIS A 48 -4.67 -18.15 -3.66
C HIS A 48 -5.06 -16.75 -3.22
N PHE A 49 -4.11 -15.94 -2.76
CA PHE A 49 -4.35 -14.55 -2.42
C PHE A 49 -4.92 -13.78 -3.62
N VAL A 50 -4.30 -13.85 -4.80
CA VAL A 50 -4.75 -13.15 -6.01
C VAL A 50 -6.16 -13.57 -6.44
N LEU A 51 -6.43 -14.88 -6.53
CA LEU A 51 -7.75 -15.38 -6.92
C LEU A 51 -8.85 -14.95 -5.94
N ARG A 52 -8.54 -14.96 -4.64
CA ARG A 52 -9.46 -14.47 -3.60
C ARG A 52 -9.66 -12.96 -3.68
N PHE A 53 -8.59 -12.20 -3.92
CA PHE A 53 -8.63 -10.74 -4.06
C PHE A 53 -9.48 -10.29 -5.25
N LEU A 54 -9.40 -11.03 -6.37
CA LEU A 54 -10.20 -10.81 -7.57
C LEU A 54 -11.63 -11.36 -7.48
N GLY A 55 -12.00 -12.07 -6.42
CA GLY A 55 -13.31 -12.72 -6.29
C GLY A 55 -13.53 -13.90 -7.25
N ARG A 56 -12.44 -14.48 -7.79
CA ARG A 56 -12.46 -15.59 -8.77
C ARG A 56 -12.08 -16.94 -8.14
N LEU A 57 -12.10 -17.04 -6.82
CA LEU A 57 -11.67 -18.23 -6.10
C LEU A 57 -12.69 -19.37 -6.31
N ARG A 58 -12.24 -20.44 -6.97
CA ARG A 58 -12.97 -21.71 -7.05
C ARG A 58 -12.31 -22.74 -6.12
N PRO A 59 -13.01 -23.26 -5.10
CA PRO A 59 -12.42 -24.17 -4.12
C PRO A 59 -11.74 -25.40 -4.73
N ALA A 60 -12.39 -26.07 -5.70
CA ALA A 60 -11.82 -27.24 -6.35
C ALA A 60 -10.51 -26.93 -7.11
N SER A 61 -10.45 -25.78 -7.79
CA SER A 61 -9.26 -25.37 -8.54
C SER A 61 -8.08 -25.05 -7.63
N ILE A 62 -8.31 -24.37 -6.50
CA ILE A 62 -7.21 -24.04 -5.60
C ILE A 62 -6.69 -25.29 -4.86
N ILE A 63 -7.57 -26.24 -4.52
CA ILE A 63 -7.17 -27.54 -3.97
C ILE A 63 -6.29 -28.30 -4.96
N ALA A 64 -6.64 -28.30 -6.25
CA ALA A 64 -5.81 -28.91 -7.29
C ALA A 64 -4.42 -28.25 -7.37
N TRP A 65 -4.33 -26.92 -7.30
CA TRP A 65 -3.05 -26.22 -7.27
C TRP A 65 -2.20 -26.55 -6.04
N TYR A 66 -2.81 -26.68 -4.86
CA TYR A 66 -2.10 -27.15 -3.67
C TYR A 66 -1.61 -28.59 -3.82
N ALA A 67 -2.42 -29.49 -4.38
CA ALA A 67 -2.02 -30.86 -4.64
C ALA A 67 -0.83 -30.91 -5.62
N VAL A 68 -0.88 -30.14 -6.71
CA VAL A 68 0.23 -30.02 -7.66
C VAL A 68 1.48 -29.48 -6.98
N ALA A 69 1.39 -28.41 -6.18
CA ALA A 69 2.55 -27.87 -5.47
C ALA A 69 3.15 -28.87 -4.47
N LEU A 70 2.32 -29.64 -3.76
CA LEU A 70 2.80 -30.70 -2.87
C LEU A 70 3.50 -31.82 -3.66
N LEU A 71 2.95 -32.24 -4.81
CA LEU A 71 3.60 -33.20 -5.70
C LEU A 71 4.94 -32.68 -6.22
N VAL A 72 5.02 -31.40 -6.58
CA VAL A 72 6.28 -30.76 -6.98
C VAL A 72 7.27 -30.77 -5.82
N VAL A 73 6.86 -30.39 -4.60
CA VAL A 73 7.74 -30.44 -3.41
C VAL A 73 8.22 -31.86 -3.13
N LEU A 74 7.35 -32.86 -3.22
CA LEU A 74 7.74 -34.27 -3.07
C LEU A 74 8.74 -34.67 -4.16
N GLY A 75 8.50 -34.30 -5.41
CA GLY A 75 9.42 -34.53 -6.52
C GLY A 75 10.79 -33.90 -6.30
N ILE A 76 10.85 -32.65 -5.81
CA ILE A 76 12.11 -31.98 -5.47
C ILE A 76 12.93 -32.80 -4.49
N ASN A 77 12.29 -33.35 -3.45
CA ASN A 77 12.98 -34.11 -2.40
C ASN A 77 13.35 -35.53 -2.86
N ILE A 78 12.52 -36.19 -3.69
CA ILE A 78 12.80 -37.55 -4.20
C ILE A 78 13.94 -37.55 -5.21
N PHE A 79 13.95 -36.58 -6.13
CA PHE A 79 14.94 -36.49 -7.20
C PHE A 79 16.15 -35.60 -6.85
N ASP A 80 16.25 -35.19 -5.59
CA ASP A 80 17.29 -34.30 -5.06
C ASP A 80 17.58 -33.08 -5.95
N MET A 81 16.52 -32.35 -6.30
CA MET A 81 16.56 -31.23 -7.26
C MET A 81 17.22 -29.95 -6.69
N GLY A 82 17.95 -30.05 -5.57
CA GLY A 82 18.64 -28.95 -4.92
C GLY A 82 19.88 -29.44 -4.18
N SER A 83 21.05 -28.91 -4.51
CA SER A 83 22.31 -29.32 -3.90
C SER A 83 22.89 -28.21 -3.02
N LEU A 84 23.47 -28.58 -1.89
CA LEU A 84 24.24 -27.66 -1.05
C LEU A 84 25.72 -27.79 -1.40
N LEU A 85 26.27 -26.78 -2.07
CA LEU A 85 27.66 -26.75 -2.49
C LEU A 85 28.35 -25.49 -1.96
N PRO A 86 29.66 -25.54 -1.67
CA PRO A 86 30.40 -24.34 -1.32
C PRO A 86 30.43 -23.38 -2.52
N TRP A 87 30.22 -22.08 -2.25
CA TRP A 87 30.24 -21.06 -3.30
C TRP A 87 30.64 -19.70 -2.71
N LEU A 88 31.66 -19.08 -3.29
CA LEU A 88 32.34 -17.91 -2.72
C LEU A 88 32.77 -18.18 -1.26
N GLU A 89 32.50 -17.25 -0.35
CA GLU A 89 32.78 -17.35 1.10
C GLU A 89 31.77 -18.22 1.86
N PHE A 90 30.70 -18.70 1.18
CA PHE A 90 29.68 -19.52 1.83
C PHE A 90 30.13 -20.98 1.88
N LYS A 91 30.17 -21.55 3.09
CA LYS A 91 30.46 -22.97 3.31
C LYS A 91 29.45 -23.88 2.60
N ARG A 92 28.20 -23.45 2.51
CA ARG A 92 27.10 -24.15 1.86
C ARG A 92 26.18 -23.12 1.24
N TYR A 93 25.87 -23.27 -0.04
CA TYR A 93 24.93 -22.45 -0.77
C TYR A 93 23.97 -23.34 -1.54
N TYR A 94 22.71 -22.94 -1.65
CA TYR A 94 21.70 -23.69 -2.39
C TYR A 94 21.89 -23.44 -3.89
N ILE A 95 22.23 -24.50 -4.62
CA ILE A 95 22.45 -24.47 -6.07
C ILE A 95 21.43 -25.37 -6.76
N PHE A 96 20.90 -24.91 -7.90
CA PHE A 96 20.03 -25.69 -8.76
C PHE A 96 20.88 -26.53 -9.73
N PRO A 97 20.92 -27.88 -9.57
CA PRO A 97 21.47 -28.76 -10.60
C PRO A 97 20.60 -28.76 -11.86
N VAL A 98 20.95 -29.52 -12.91
CA VAL A 98 20.26 -29.53 -14.21
C VAL A 98 18.74 -29.71 -14.09
N TRP A 99 18.29 -30.63 -13.23
CA TRP A 99 16.85 -30.85 -12.96
C TRP A 99 16.26 -29.92 -11.89
N GLY A 100 17.13 -29.18 -11.17
CA GLY A 100 16.76 -28.19 -10.17
C GLY A 100 16.03 -26.97 -10.72
N TRP A 101 16.07 -26.74 -12.03
CA TRP A 101 15.34 -25.64 -12.65
C TRP A 101 13.83 -25.84 -12.68
N ILE A 102 13.34 -27.09 -12.62
CA ILE A 102 11.89 -27.40 -12.65
C ILE A 102 11.11 -26.61 -11.57
N PRO A 103 11.45 -26.69 -10.27
CA PRO A 103 10.76 -25.91 -9.25
C PRO A 103 10.92 -24.39 -9.43
N GLY A 104 12.07 -23.93 -9.93
CA GLY A 104 12.29 -22.52 -10.26
C GLY A 104 11.36 -22.01 -11.37
N ILE A 105 11.19 -22.79 -12.44
CA ILE A 105 10.27 -22.51 -13.55
C ILE A 105 8.83 -22.55 -13.06
N PHE A 106 8.47 -23.55 -12.24
CA PHE A 106 7.13 -23.66 -11.67
C PHE A 106 6.77 -22.43 -10.83
N VAL A 107 7.64 -22.04 -9.89
CA VAL A 107 7.42 -20.87 -9.02
C VAL A 107 7.34 -19.59 -9.84
N SER A 108 8.27 -19.39 -10.77
CA SER A 108 8.33 -18.17 -11.59
C SER A 108 7.13 -18.07 -12.54
N GLY A 109 6.75 -19.19 -13.18
CA GLY A 109 5.60 -19.27 -14.07
C GLY A 109 4.29 -19.02 -13.33
N LEU A 110 4.09 -19.65 -12.17
CA LEU A 110 2.88 -19.46 -11.36
C LEU A 110 2.77 -18.02 -10.83
N SER A 111 3.90 -17.44 -10.39
CA SER A 111 3.94 -16.05 -9.92
C SER A 111 3.65 -15.08 -11.06
N THR A 112 4.25 -15.29 -12.24
CA THR A 112 4.00 -14.49 -13.44
C THR A 112 2.54 -14.56 -13.85
N TRP A 113 1.95 -15.76 -13.84
CA TRP A 113 0.53 -15.94 -14.10
C TRP A 113 -0.35 -15.17 -13.11
N ALA A 114 -0.03 -15.20 -11.82
CA ALA A 114 -0.74 -14.44 -10.80
C ALA A 114 -0.66 -12.92 -11.05
N TYR A 115 0.50 -12.38 -11.46
CA TYR A 115 0.63 -10.97 -11.84
C TYR A 115 -0.15 -10.63 -13.12
N LEU A 116 -0.15 -11.51 -14.12
CA LEU A 116 -0.95 -11.32 -15.33
C LEU A 116 -2.45 -11.27 -15.01
N LEU A 117 -2.94 -12.14 -14.13
CA LEU A 117 -4.34 -12.10 -13.67
C LEU A 117 -4.70 -10.76 -12.99
N LEU A 118 -3.78 -10.23 -12.18
CA LEU A 118 -3.92 -8.92 -11.55
C LEU A 118 -3.98 -7.79 -12.60
N LEU A 119 -3.05 -7.77 -13.56
CA LEU A 119 -2.99 -6.76 -14.61
C LEU A 119 -4.18 -6.84 -15.58
N MET A 120 -4.66 -8.04 -15.92
CA MET A 120 -5.86 -8.23 -16.74
C MET A 120 -7.13 -7.74 -16.04
N ALA A 121 -7.16 -7.78 -14.70
CA ALA A 121 -8.28 -7.26 -13.92
C ALA A 121 -8.21 -5.73 -13.70
N TRP A 122 -7.08 -5.09 -13.98
CA TRP A 122 -6.86 -3.65 -13.83
C TRP A 122 -7.91 -2.76 -14.52
N PRO A 123 -8.17 -2.91 -15.85
CA PRO A 123 -9.05 -1.98 -16.55
C PRO A 123 -10.49 -2.01 -16.02
N ALA A 124 -10.96 -3.17 -15.52
CA ALA A 124 -12.31 -3.34 -14.99
C ALA A 124 -12.42 -3.07 -13.48
N ALA A 125 -11.31 -2.83 -12.77
CA ALA A 125 -11.32 -2.62 -11.33
C ALA A 125 -11.76 -1.19 -10.96
N ALA A 126 -12.47 -1.05 -9.84
CA ALA A 126 -12.75 0.24 -9.22
C ALA A 126 -11.44 0.97 -8.82
N PRO A 127 -11.40 2.31 -8.71
CA PRO A 127 -10.14 3.05 -8.55
C PRO A 127 -9.35 2.66 -7.29
N LYS A 128 -10.01 2.35 -6.15
CA LYS A 128 -9.35 1.79 -4.96
C LYS A 128 -8.67 0.45 -5.24
N LYS A 129 -9.36 -0.47 -5.92
CA LYS A 129 -8.80 -1.78 -6.29
C LYS A 129 -7.68 -1.65 -7.32
N ARG A 130 -7.76 -0.70 -8.25
CA ARG A 130 -6.64 -0.37 -9.15
C ARG A 130 -5.40 -0.03 -8.33
N GLY A 131 -5.47 0.94 -7.43
CA GLY A 131 -4.32 1.30 -6.57
C GLY A 131 -3.68 0.08 -5.85
N GLN A 132 -4.50 -0.79 -5.27
CA GLN A 132 -4.06 -2.03 -4.62
C GLN A 132 -3.38 -3.01 -5.59
N ILE A 133 -3.92 -3.19 -6.80
CA ILE A 133 -3.33 -4.04 -7.83
C ILE A 133 -1.92 -3.54 -8.20
N LEU A 134 -1.73 -2.22 -8.32
CA LEU A 134 -0.46 -1.65 -8.77
C LEU A 134 0.59 -1.85 -7.70
N ALA A 135 0.21 -1.57 -6.46
CA ALA A 135 1.07 -1.77 -5.31
C ALA A 135 1.48 -3.25 -5.19
N ALA A 136 0.55 -4.20 -5.40
CA ALA A 136 0.86 -5.63 -5.40
C ALA A 136 1.81 -6.02 -6.55
N CYS A 137 1.60 -5.49 -7.76
CA CYS A 137 2.50 -5.74 -8.90
C CYS A 137 3.90 -5.12 -8.69
N LEU A 138 3.98 -3.88 -8.18
CA LEU A 138 5.25 -3.21 -7.90
C LEU A 138 6.03 -3.92 -6.78
N ALA A 139 5.35 -4.31 -5.70
CA ALA A 139 5.93 -5.16 -4.68
C ALA A 139 6.42 -6.49 -5.28
N GLY A 140 5.65 -7.06 -6.20
CA GLY A 140 6.04 -8.28 -6.92
C GLY A 140 7.30 -8.14 -7.76
N VAL A 141 7.43 -7.04 -8.51
CA VAL A 141 8.66 -6.70 -9.26
C VAL A 141 9.85 -6.58 -8.30
N TRP A 142 9.65 -5.92 -7.16
CA TRP A 142 10.67 -5.82 -6.11
C TRP A 142 11.08 -7.20 -5.57
N GLY A 143 10.10 -8.06 -5.30
CA GLY A 143 10.33 -9.45 -4.89
C GLY A 143 11.15 -10.23 -5.92
N SER A 144 10.76 -10.18 -7.19
CA SER A 144 11.51 -10.84 -8.28
C SER A 144 12.95 -10.32 -8.37
N LEU A 145 13.14 -9.01 -8.30
CA LEU A 145 14.46 -8.37 -8.32
C LEU A 145 15.32 -8.83 -7.13
N SER A 146 14.72 -8.95 -5.94
CA SER A 146 15.43 -9.43 -4.74
C SER A 146 15.95 -10.87 -4.89
N THR A 147 15.26 -11.71 -5.67
CA THR A 147 15.64 -13.11 -5.90
C THR A 147 16.54 -13.33 -7.12
N LEU A 148 16.76 -12.32 -7.97
CA LEU A 148 17.48 -12.51 -9.24
C LEU A 148 18.94 -12.94 -9.03
N MET A 149 19.69 -12.28 -8.15
CA MET A 149 21.10 -12.64 -7.91
C MET A 149 21.26 -13.94 -7.13
N PHE A 150 20.20 -14.47 -6.53
CA PHE A 150 20.24 -15.79 -5.89
C PHE A 150 20.62 -16.88 -6.91
N LEU A 151 20.21 -16.70 -8.17
CA LEU A 151 20.49 -17.63 -9.27
C LEU A 151 21.94 -17.58 -9.76
N ASN A 152 22.73 -16.57 -9.39
CA ASN A 152 24.11 -16.41 -9.86
C ASN A 152 24.95 -17.67 -9.58
N ALA A 153 24.77 -18.28 -8.41
CA ALA A 153 25.47 -19.52 -8.05
C ALA A 153 25.16 -20.66 -9.02
N SER A 154 23.89 -20.79 -9.43
CA SER A 154 23.44 -21.82 -10.37
C SER A 154 23.85 -21.54 -11.82
N PHE A 155 24.14 -20.29 -12.16
CA PHE A 155 24.73 -19.90 -13.44
C PHE A 155 26.27 -19.92 -13.43
N GLY A 156 26.90 -20.24 -12.31
CA GLY A 156 28.36 -20.21 -12.16
C GLY A 156 28.96 -18.79 -12.16
N ILE A 157 28.13 -17.76 -11.98
CA ILE A 157 28.56 -16.35 -11.94
C ILE A 157 29.08 -16.05 -10.54
N ALA A 158 30.37 -15.77 -10.37
CA ALA A 158 30.99 -15.54 -9.07
C ALA A 158 30.75 -14.11 -8.50
N ILE A 159 29.49 -13.66 -8.45
CA ILE A 159 29.09 -12.35 -7.90
C ILE A 159 28.24 -12.56 -6.66
N PHE A 160 28.64 -11.92 -5.56
CA PHE A 160 27.95 -11.99 -4.27
C PHE A 160 26.46 -11.55 -4.40
N PRO A 161 25.50 -12.29 -3.82
CA PRO A 161 24.08 -12.13 -4.08
C PRO A 161 23.45 -10.99 -3.24
N TYR A 162 23.91 -9.76 -3.44
CA TYR A 162 23.45 -8.59 -2.68
C TYR A 162 21.93 -8.37 -2.75
N SER A 163 21.27 -8.76 -3.84
CA SER A 163 19.82 -8.57 -4.00
C SER A 163 18.99 -9.31 -2.95
N VAL A 164 19.50 -10.43 -2.41
CA VAL A 164 18.77 -11.26 -1.42
C VAL A 164 18.53 -10.51 -0.11
N ILE A 165 19.37 -9.52 0.21
CA ILE A 165 19.19 -8.63 1.37
C ILE A 165 17.87 -7.84 1.26
N LEU A 166 17.33 -7.66 0.05
CA LEU A 166 16.10 -6.92 -0.19
C LEU A 166 14.81 -7.72 0.10
N LEU A 167 14.90 -9.03 0.33
CA LEU A 167 13.73 -9.91 0.54
C LEU A 167 12.79 -9.45 1.68
N PRO A 168 13.29 -9.02 2.86
CA PRO A 168 12.41 -8.57 3.94
C PRO A 168 11.53 -7.39 3.53
N PHE A 169 12.06 -6.49 2.68
CA PHE A 169 11.31 -5.34 2.17
C PHE A 169 10.17 -5.76 1.25
N TYR A 170 10.29 -6.87 0.53
CA TYR A 170 9.21 -7.38 -0.33
C TYR A 170 7.94 -7.69 0.46
N ALA A 171 8.05 -8.47 1.55
CA ALA A 171 6.91 -8.83 2.38
C ALA A 171 6.23 -7.57 2.98
N VAL A 172 7.03 -6.61 3.42
CA VAL A 172 6.52 -5.36 3.98
C VAL A 172 5.84 -4.50 2.90
N LEU A 173 6.47 -4.30 1.74
CA LEU A 173 5.89 -3.56 0.61
C LEU A 173 4.54 -4.14 0.16
N LEU A 174 4.43 -5.46 0.10
CA LEU A 174 3.21 -6.16 -0.28
C LEU A 174 2.09 -5.91 0.75
N VAL A 175 2.38 -6.10 2.04
CA VAL A 175 1.41 -5.90 3.13
C VAL A 175 0.96 -4.44 3.19
N LEU A 176 1.91 -3.50 3.15
CA LEU A 176 1.61 -2.07 3.15
C LEU A 176 0.83 -1.67 1.90
N GLY A 177 1.21 -2.15 0.73
CA GLY A 177 0.54 -1.85 -0.54
C GLY A 177 -0.94 -2.24 -0.55
N ILE A 178 -1.28 -3.36 0.09
CA ILE A 178 -2.66 -3.85 0.17
C ILE A 178 -3.42 -3.19 1.32
N LEU A 179 -2.85 -3.18 2.53
CA LEU A 179 -3.52 -2.73 3.75
C LEU A 179 -3.64 -1.20 3.86
N ARG A 180 -2.80 -0.44 3.15
CA ARG A 180 -2.86 1.03 3.12
C ARG A 180 -4.26 1.55 2.77
N TYR A 181 -4.99 0.82 1.94
CA TYR A 181 -6.31 1.21 1.47
C TYR A 181 -7.46 0.79 2.42
N ASP A 182 -7.18 -0.05 3.42
CA ASP A 182 -8.19 -0.59 4.34
C ASP A 182 -7.98 -0.13 5.80
N MET A 183 -6.77 0.26 6.20
CA MET A 183 -6.49 0.67 7.59
C MET A 183 -5.66 1.95 7.67
N MET A 184 -6.22 2.98 8.32
CA MET A 184 -5.59 4.29 8.47
C MET A 184 -4.25 4.23 9.24
N VAL A 185 -4.18 3.42 10.31
CA VAL A 185 -2.95 3.25 11.10
C VAL A 185 -1.85 2.61 10.24
N VAL A 186 -2.23 1.67 9.38
CA VAL A 186 -1.29 1.01 8.46
C VAL A 186 -0.85 1.95 7.34
N ASN A 187 -1.69 2.89 6.89
CA ASN A 187 -1.31 3.93 5.93
C ASN A 187 -0.21 4.87 6.47
N LEU A 188 -0.31 5.29 7.74
CA LEU A 188 0.74 6.12 8.38
C LEU A 188 2.06 5.35 8.54
N TRP A 189 1.98 4.09 8.95
CA TRP A 189 3.14 3.22 9.05
C TRP A 189 3.73 2.88 7.67
N ALA A 190 2.87 2.72 6.66
CA ALA A 190 3.26 2.49 5.28
C ALA A 190 4.06 3.66 4.72
N ASN A 191 3.58 4.89 4.96
CA ASN A 191 4.25 6.10 4.50
C ASN A 191 5.59 6.29 5.21
N ARG A 192 5.67 5.99 6.51
CA ARG A 192 6.93 6.00 7.25
C ARG A 192 7.89 4.98 6.65
N PHE A 193 7.46 3.74 6.45
CA PHE A 193 8.31 2.69 5.88
C PHE A 193 8.76 3.00 4.44
N LEU A 194 7.87 3.50 3.59
CA LEU A 194 8.19 3.91 2.22
C LEU A 194 9.20 5.05 2.20
N ALA A 195 9.08 6.03 3.09
CA ALA A 195 10.07 7.11 3.22
C ALA A 195 11.44 6.56 3.63
N TRP A 196 11.49 5.64 4.60
CA TRP A 196 12.73 4.95 5.00
C TRP A 196 13.33 4.14 3.85
N LEU A 197 12.50 3.41 3.09
CA LEU A 197 12.96 2.61 1.96
C LEU A 197 13.49 3.49 0.82
N ALA A 198 12.78 4.56 0.45
CA ALA A 198 13.23 5.53 -0.53
C ALA A 198 14.55 6.17 -0.10
N LEU A 199 14.67 6.49 1.18
CA LEU A 199 15.88 7.03 1.76
C LEU A 199 17.04 6.03 1.72
N SER A 200 16.81 4.76 2.04
CA SER A 200 17.81 3.69 1.91
C SER A 200 18.27 3.49 0.46
N VAL A 201 17.33 3.44 -0.50
CA VAL A 201 17.66 3.32 -1.93
C VAL A 201 18.51 4.49 -2.40
N LEU A 202 18.15 5.70 -2.00
CA LEU A 202 18.88 6.90 -2.36
C LEU A 202 20.26 6.96 -1.71
N THR A 203 20.36 6.52 -0.46
CA THR A 203 21.63 6.36 0.26
C THR A 203 22.54 5.37 -0.48
N VAL A 204 22.03 4.20 -0.86
CA VAL A 204 22.77 3.20 -1.65
C VAL A 204 23.15 3.75 -3.04
N ALA A 205 22.25 4.48 -3.70
CA ALA A 205 22.53 5.08 -5.01
C ALA A 205 23.65 6.13 -4.93
N ILE A 206 23.62 6.99 -3.90
CA ILE A 206 24.67 7.99 -3.66
C ILE A 206 25.99 7.29 -3.32
N ALA A 207 25.99 6.29 -2.43
CA ALA A 207 27.17 5.47 -2.16
C ALA A 207 27.73 4.86 -3.44
N GLY A 208 26.89 4.20 -4.24
CA GLY A 208 27.29 3.58 -5.50
C GLY A 208 27.84 4.58 -6.52
N LEU A 209 27.27 5.78 -6.59
CA LEU A 209 27.75 6.86 -7.46
C LEU A 209 29.12 7.37 -7.00
N VAL A 210 29.30 7.60 -5.69
CA VAL A 210 30.59 7.99 -5.10
C VAL A 210 31.65 6.90 -5.33
N LEU A 211 31.31 5.63 -5.07
CA LEU A 211 32.18 4.49 -5.33
C LEU A 211 32.55 4.37 -6.81
N SER A 212 31.61 4.61 -7.73
CA SER A 212 31.84 4.58 -9.18
C SER A 212 32.73 5.73 -9.67
N LEU A 213 32.55 6.94 -9.13
CA LEU A 213 33.42 8.09 -9.42
C LEU A 213 34.85 7.84 -8.92
N VAL A 214 35.00 7.29 -7.70
CA VAL A 214 36.30 6.95 -7.14
C VAL A 214 36.97 5.83 -7.94
N ALA A 215 36.23 4.81 -8.38
CA ALA A 215 36.76 3.72 -9.21
C ALA A 215 37.33 4.23 -10.56
N GLN A 216 36.74 5.27 -11.16
CA GLN A 216 37.22 5.86 -12.41
C GLN A 216 38.53 6.66 -12.24
N THR A 217 38.88 7.07 -11.03
CA THR A 217 40.13 7.79 -10.75
C THR A 217 41.35 6.88 -10.58
N GLY A 218 41.19 5.55 -10.71
CA GLY A 218 42.32 4.60 -10.66
C GLY A 218 42.90 4.37 -9.26
N PHE A 219 42.26 4.88 -8.20
CA PHE A 219 42.71 4.70 -6.82
C PHE A 219 42.35 3.31 -6.29
N SER A 220 43.30 2.38 -6.44
CA SER A 220 43.25 1.01 -5.94
C SER A 220 43.28 0.79 -4.40
N PRO A 221 43.34 1.77 -3.47
CA PRO A 221 43.38 1.44 -2.06
C PRO A 221 42.10 1.82 -1.30
N LEU A 222 40.90 1.43 -1.73
CA LEU A 222 39.73 1.51 -0.83
C LEU A 222 39.93 0.66 0.45
N ALA A 223 40.80 -0.36 0.39
CA ALA A 223 41.22 -1.18 1.52
C ALA A 223 42.30 -0.54 2.41
N ALA A 224 42.96 0.55 1.98
CA ALA A 224 43.98 1.25 2.77
C ALA A 224 43.55 2.67 3.18
N LEU A 225 42.27 3.01 3.02
CA LEU A 225 41.75 4.30 3.48
C LEU A 225 41.79 4.35 5.01
N PRO A 226 42.44 5.37 5.61
CA PRO A 226 42.50 5.51 7.06
C PRO A 226 41.09 5.70 7.64
N LEU A 227 40.86 5.09 8.81
CA LEU A 227 39.54 4.95 9.45
C LEU A 227 38.74 6.27 9.51
N TRP A 228 39.40 7.42 9.66
CA TRP A 228 38.76 8.73 9.72
C TRP A 228 38.06 9.15 8.42
N GLN A 229 38.52 8.70 7.25
CA GLN A 229 37.87 8.98 5.96
C GLN A 229 36.61 8.14 5.78
N LEU A 230 36.62 6.89 6.27
CA LEU A 230 35.43 6.04 6.33
C LEU A 230 34.40 6.61 7.32
N TRP A 231 34.85 7.19 8.42
CA TRP A 231 34.00 7.94 9.35
C TRP A 231 33.41 9.20 8.72
N LEU A 232 34.19 9.98 7.97
CA LEU A 232 33.67 11.13 7.22
C LEU A 232 32.67 10.72 6.14
N LEU A 233 32.94 9.64 5.42
CA LEU A 233 32.01 9.12 4.42
C LEU A 233 30.70 8.64 5.09
N GLY A 234 30.80 7.90 6.20
CA GLY A 234 29.65 7.43 6.96
C GLY A 234 28.83 8.56 7.58
N THR A 235 29.49 9.57 8.16
CA THR A 235 28.83 10.76 8.71
C THR A 235 28.23 11.64 7.63
N ALA A 236 28.89 11.80 6.48
CA ALA A 236 28.35 12.51 5.32
C ALA A 236 27.11 11.79 4.75
N MET A 237 27.15 10.46 4.63
CA MET A 237 25.96 9.68 4.24
C MET A 237 24.82 9.82 5.25
N LEU A 238 25.11 9.79 6.55
CA LEU A 238 24.12 10.05 7.61
C LEU A 238 23.55 11.48 7.54
N LEU A 239 24.38 12.48 7.24
CA LEU A 239 23.96 13.87 7.07
C LEU A 239 23.08 14.05 5.83
N ILE A 240 23.47 13.45 4.71
CA ILE A 240 22.66 13.41 3.48
C ILE A 240 21.34 12.70 3.77
N MET A 241 21.37 11.60 4.53
CA MET A 241 20.19 10.85 4.95
C MET A 241 19.23 11.73 5.79
N LEU A 242 19.76 12.47 6.77
CA LEU A 242 19.00 13.41 7.60
C LEU A 242 18.44 14.59 6.82
N ILE A 243 19.23 15.16 5.90
CA ILE A 243 18.82 16.28 5.06
C ILE A 243 17.73 15.84 4.08
N LEU A 244 17.85 14.63 3.51
CA LEU A 244 16.87 14.11 2.56
C LEU A 244 15.64 13.49 3.21
N GLU A 245 15.68 13.15 4.50
CA GLU A 245 14.52 12.63 5.21
C GLU A 245 13.31 13.56 5.07
N ARG A 246 13.48 14.87 5.33
CA ARG A 246 12.39 15.85 5.26
C ARG A 246 11.82 16.07 3.85
N PRO A 247 12.62 16.33 2.80
CA PRO A 247 12.11 16.51 1.46
C PRO A 247 11.58 15.20 0.87
N VAL A 248 12.21 14.05 1.11
CA VAL A 248 11.66 12.75 0.65
C VAL A 248 10.36 12.44 1.37
N ARG A 249 10.27 12.71 2.68
CA ARG A 249 9.02 12.55 3.43
C ARG A 249 7.93 13.50 2.91
N SER A 250 8.24 14.77 2.70
CA SER A 250 7.27 15.74 2.16
C SER A 250 6.88 15.44 0.71
N PHE A 251 7.83 14.96 -0.10
CA PHE A 251 7.58 14.58 -1.47
C PHE A 251 6.75 13.30 -1.52
N MET A 252 7.04 12.30 -0.69
CA MET A 252 6.19 11.11 -0.56
C MET A 252 4.82 11.50 -0.03
N GLU A 253 4.72 12.33 1.02
CA GLU A 253 3.44 12.87 1.50
C GLU A 253 2.67 13.54 0.35
N LYS A 254 3.31 14.38 -0.49
CA LYS A 254 2.66 15.08 -1.62
C LYS A 254 2.35 14.19 -2.83
N LEU A 255 3.24 13.26 -3.18
CA LEU A 255 3.10 12.35 -4.32
C LEU A 255 2.07 11.26 -4.03
N VAL A 256 1.91 10.93 -2.76
CA VAL A 256 1.05 9.86 -2.26
C VAL A 256 -0.28 10.43 -1.73
N PHE A 257 -0.33 11.71 -1.33
CA PHE A 257 -1.52 12.49 -0.94
C PHE A 257 -1.39 14.02 -1.07
N PRO A 258 -2.11 14.69 -1.99
CA PRO A 258 -2.38 16.11 -1.81
C PRO A 258 -3.44 16.29 -0.70
N GLY A 259 -3.02 16.63 0.53
CA GLY A 259 -3.85 17.42 1.48
C GLY A 259 -4.92 16.73 2.34
N ALA A 260 -4.63 15.66 3.09
CA ALA A 260 -5.64 15.00 3.95
C ALA A 260 -5.28 14.94 5.45
N HIS A 261 -4.89 16.07 6.04
CA HIS A 261 -4.83 16.22 7.49
C HIS A 261 -5.84 17.29 7.94
N LEU A 262 -6.93 16.88 8.59
CA LEU A 262 -7.81 17.80 9.32
C LEU A 262 -7.18 18.10 10.68
N GLU A 263 -6.55 19.26 10.81
CA GLU A 263 -6.22 19.81 12.11
C GLU A 263 -7.45 20.44 12.77
N ALA A 264 -7.51 20.45 14.11
CA ALA A 264 -8.62 21.03 14.86
C ALA A 264 -8.86 22.52 14.51
N ALA A 265 -7.78 23.26 14.18
CA ALA A 265 -7.85 24.65 13.73
C ALA A 265 -8.52 24.81 12.35
N VAL A 266 -8.35 23.82 11.46
CA VAL A 266 -8.99 23.79 10.15
C VAL A 266 -10.50 23.54 10.31
N LEU A 267 -10.88 22.60 11.18
CA LEU A 267 -12.27 22.32 11.53
C LEU A 267 -12.97 23.53 12.15
N SER A 268 -12.31 24.26 13.06
CA SER A 268 -12.88 25.48 13.63
C SER A 268 -13.05 26.60 12.61
N ASN A 269 -12.11 26.74 11.67
CA ASN A 269 -12.23 27.74 10.60
C ASN A 269 -13.35 27.36 9.62
N TRP A 270 -13.48 26.08 9.27
CA TRP A 270 -14.59 25.61 8.43
C TRP A 270 -15.92 25.87 9.10
N ARG A 271 -16.03 25.59 10.40
CA ARG A 271 -17.23 25.89 11.18
C ARG A 271 -17.59 27.38 11.09
N MET A 272 -16.64 28.29 11.30
CA MET A 272 -16.89 29.74 11.16
C MET A 272 -17.33 30.14 9.75
N GLN A 273 -16.74 29.55 8.70
CA GLN A 273 -17.11 29.85 7.32
C GLN A 273 -18.49 29.29 6.95
N LEU A 274 -18.82 28.09 7.43
CA LEU A 274 -20.16 27.50 7.28
C LEU A 274 -21.21 28.26 8.07
N GLU A 275 -20.86 28.81 9.25
CA GLU A 275 -21.72 29.68 10.07
C GLU A 275 -22.06 31.01 9.39
N SER A 276 -21.29 31.42 8.37
CA SER A 276 -21.55 32.66 7.63
C SER A 276 -22.64 32.54 6.55
N ALA A 277 -23.07 31.32 6.21
CA ALA A 277 -24.07 31.08 5.17
C ALA A 277 -25.50 31.37 5.68
N THR A 278 -26.28 32.11 4.88
CA THR A 278 -27.63 32.55 5.26
C THR A 278 -28.76 31.74 4.63
N ASN A 279 -28.47 30.97 3.58
CA ASN A 279 -29.43 30.12 2.89
C ASN A 279 -28.83 28.74 2.52
N TRP A 280 -29.69 27.78 2.14
CA TRP A 280 -29.28 26.39 1.89
C TRP A 280 -28.41 26.20 0.64
N GLU A 281 -28.62 27.02 -0.39
CA GLU A 281 -27.82 26.98 -1.63
C GLU A 281 -26.41 27.55 -1.37
N GLU A 282 -26.32 28.63 -0.59
CA GLU A 282 -25.08 29.27 -0.15
C GLU A 282 -24.30 28.35 0.81
N LEU A 283 -24.98 27.62 1.70
CA LEU A 283 -24.34 26.62 2.54
C LEU A 283 -23.72 25.49 1.70
N GLY A 284 -24.44 25.00 0.68
CA GLY A 284 -23.93 24.02 -0.27
C GLY A 284 -22.73 24.54 -1.06
N ALA A 285 -22.78 25.79 -1.53
CA ALA A 285 -21.70 26.43 -2.27
C ALA A 285 -20.44 26.64 -1.40
N VAL A 286 -20.60 27.12 -0.16
CA VAL A 286 -19.49 27.31 0.79
C VAL A 286 -18.89 25.97 1.19
N ALA A 287 -19.71 24.95 1.46
CA ALA A 287 -19.22 23.60 1.76
C ALA A 287 -18.47 22.98 0.57
N SER A 288 -18.96 23.20 -0.65
CA SER A 288 -18.30 22.75 -1.89
C SER A 288 -16.96 23.45 -2.07
N ALA A 289 -16.89 24.78 -1.89
CA ALA A 289 -15.67 25.56 -2.02
C ALA A 289 -14.62 25.19 -0.96
N LEU A 290 -15.04 24.93 0.28
CA LEU A 290 -14.17 24.47 1.37
C LEU A 290 -13.56 23.09 1.07
N LEU A 291 -14.40 22.15 0.61
CA LEU A 291 -13.95 20.82 0.22
C LEU A 291 -13.05 20.87 -1.02
N GLU A 292 -13.40 21.67 -2.02
CA GLU A 292 -12.60 21.85 -3.23
C GLU A 292 -11.22 22.43 -2.90
N THR A 293 -11.17 23.44 -2.04
CA THR A 293 -9.91 24.06 -1.62
C THR A 293 -9.03 23.07 -0.84
N HIS A 294 -9.62 22.25 0.03
CA HIS A 294 -8.88 21.32 0.88
C HIS A 294 -8.44 20.06 0.13
N LEU A 295 -9.34 19.48 -0.67
CA LEU A 295 -9.10 18.25 -1.44
C LEU A 295 -8.44 18.53 -2.80
N ARG A 296 -8.33 19.80 -3.20
CA ARG A 296 -7.82 20.26 -4.52
C ARG A 296 -8.50 19.56 -5.69
N GLN A 297 -9.78 19.21 -5.53
CA GLN A 297 -10.60 18.52 -6.51
C GLN A 297 -12.02 19.06 -6.43
N PRO A 298 -12.72 19.26 -7.57
CA PRO A 298 -14.10 19.73 -7.55
C PRO A 298 -14.98 18.73 -6.81
N MET A 299 -15.60 19.17 -5.72
CA MET A 299 -16.38 18.35 -4.79
C MET A 299 -17.72 19.05 -4.53
N PRO A 300 -18.72 18.87 -5.40
CA PRO A 300 -20.03 19.45 -5.21
C PRO A 300 -20.74 18.80 -3.99
N VAL A 301 -21.27 19.65 -3.12
CA VAL A 301 -22.11 19.30 -1.98
C VAL A 301 -23.55 19.69 -2.33
N LEU A 302 -24.42 18.69 -2.43
CA LEU A 302 -25.83 18.90 -2.75
C LEU A 302 -26.68 18.66 -1.50
N ILE A 303 -27.41 19.70 -1.08
CA ILE A 303 -28.27 19.66 0.11
C ILE A 303 -29.74 19.65 -0.34
N PHE A 304 -30.47 18.57 0.00
CA PHE A 304 -31.89 18.39 -0.33
C PHE A 304 -32.77 18.48 0.92
N HIS A 305 -33.74 19.41 0.91
CA HIS A 305 -34.58 19.69 2.07
C HIS A 305 -35.83 18.79 2.18
N ALA A 306 -36.23 18.14 1.07
CA ALA A 306 -37.42 17.29 1.01
C ALA A 306 -37.23 16.14 0.01
N GLY A 307 -37.15 14.92 0.51
CA GLY A 307 -37.07 13.70 -0.30
C GLY A 307 -35.65 13.25 -0.63
N ALA A 308 -35.47 11.94 -0.77
CA ALA A 308 -34.22 11.36 -1.25
C ALA A 308 -34.03 11.73 -2.73
N PRO A 309 -32.86 12.21 -3.15
CA PRO A 309 -32.63 12.60 -4.54
C PRO A 309 -32.60 11.37 -5.45
N ASP A 310 -33.15 11.53 -6.66
CA ASP A 310 -33.13 10.52 -7.71
C ASP A 310 -31.71 9.98 -7.94
N SER A 311 -31.63 8.65 -8.05
CA SER A 311 -30.40 7.85 -8.07
C SER A 311 -29.43 8.20 -9.22
N HIS A 312 -29.84 9.04 -10.18
CA HIS A 312 -29.16 9.28 -11.45
C HIS A 312 -28.49 10.66 -11.61
N ALA A 313 -28.60 11.58 -10.64
CA ALA A 313 -28.24 13.00 -10.84
C ALA A 313 -26.74 13.36 -10.73
N ALA A 314 -25.82 12.43 -10.43
CA ALA A 314 -24.42 12.77 -10.25
C ALA A 314 -23.47 11.72 -10.85
N GLU A 315 -22.87 12.02 -12.01
CA GLU A 315 -21.75 11.26 -12.60
C GLU A 315 -20.39 11.59 -11.92
N GLN A 316 -20.36 12.54 -10.98
CA GLN A 316 -19.15 13.04 -10.31
C GLN A 316 -19.17 12.71 -8.81
N THR A 317 -17.98 12.72 -8.19
CA THR A 317 -17.79 12.53 -6.74
C THR A 317 -18.48 13.65 -5.97
N CYS A 318 -19.56 13.33 -5.24
CA CYS A 318 -20.36 14.33 -4.56
C CYS A 318 -20.72 13.89 -3.13
N VAL A 319 -21.02 14.86 -2.28
CA VAL A 319 -21.60 14.64 -0.96
C VAL A 319 -23.06 15.05 -1.01
N ILE A 320 -23.95 14.12 -0.74
CA ILE A 320 -25.39 14.37 -0.72
C ILE A 320 -25.84 14.39 0.74
N CYS A 321 -26.45 15.49 1.15
CA CYS A 321 -27.11 15.60 2.44
C CYS A 321 -28.62 15.74 2.19
N TYR A 322 -29.44 14.87 2.77
CA TYR A 322 -30.89 14.94 2.63
C TYR A 322 -31.59 14.69 3.96
N ARG A 323 -32.76 15.30 4.11
CA ARG A 323 -33.61 15.10 5.29
C ARG A 323 -34.65 14.03 5.00
N GLN A 324 -34.63 12.93 5.74
CA GLN A 324 -35.66 11.89 5.61
C GLN A 324 -36.88 12.27 6.43
N GLN A 325 -38.05 12.23 5.81
CA GLN A 325 -39.31 12.56 6.49
C GLN A 325 -39.71 11.36 7.35
N ALA A 326 -39.36 11.40 8.64
CA ALA A 326 -39.70 10.35 9.60
C ALA A 326 -41.21 10.37 9.91
N GLN A 327 -41.82 9.19 9.98
CA GLN A 327 -43.19 8.97 10.49
C GLN A 327 -43.31 9.17 12.01
N SER A 328 -42.31 9.76 12.67
CA SER A 328 -42.29 10.02 14.11
C SER A 328 -41.46 11.28 14.40
N ALA A 329 -41.69 11.91 15.55
CA ALA A 329 -41.40 13.31 15.88
C ALA A 329 -39.92 13.79 15.87
N HIS A 330 -38.98 13.02 15.30
CA HIS A 330 -37.60 13.42 15.10
C HIS A 330 -37.19 13.14 13.64
N ALA A 331 -37.04 14.21 12.86
CA ALA A 331 -36.55 14.11 11.49
C ALA A 331 -35.02 14.01 11.52
N GLU A 332 -34.46 12.86 11.13
CA GLU A 332 -33.02 12.64 11.05
C GLU A 332 -32.46 13.12 9.69
N TRP A 333 -31.32 13.81 9.75
CA TRP A 333 -30.53 14.17 8.57
C TRP A 333 -29.70 12.96 8.17
N HIS A 334 -29.77 12.56 6.90
CA HIS A 334 -28.95 11.50 6.34
C HIS A 334 -27.94 12.07 5.35
N TYR A 335 -26.82 11.38 5.23
CA TYR A 335 -25.80 11.72 4.26
C TYR A 335 -25.37 10.50 3.47
N GLU A 336 -25.05 10.73 2.21
CA GLU A 336 -24.57 9.72 1.28
C GLU A 336 -23.36 10.27 0.53
N LEU A 337 -22.27 9.50 0.54
CA LEU A 337 -21.05 9.79 -0.21
C LEU A 337 -21.12 9.02 -1.54
N ARG A 338 -21.52 9.67 -2.64
CA ARG A 338 -21.62 9.00 -3.96
C ARG A 338 -20.34 9.14 -4.77
N HIS A 339 -19.90 8.05 -5.40
CA HIS A 339 -18.68 7.94 -6.21
C HIS A 339 -17.35 8.14 -5.43
N TRP A 340 -17.35 7.98 -4.10
CA TRP A 340 -16.15 8.04 -3.24
C TRP A 340 -15.31 6.74 -3.23
N GLU A 341 -15.60 5.81 -4.14
CA GLU A 341 -15.01 4.46 -4.22
C GLU A 341 -13.51 4.45 -4.57
N GLY A 342 -12.97 5.58 -5.03
CA GLY A 342 -11.55 5.81 -5.31
C GLY A 342 -10.81 6.66 -4.29
N ALA A 343 -11.54 7.30 -3.37
CA ALA A 343 -10.97 8.18 -2.36
C ALA A 343 -10.29 7.34 -1.27
N THR A 344 -9.14 7.82 -0.79
CA THR A 344 -8.43 7.13 0.29
C THR A 344 -9.11 7.31 1.64
N PRO A 345 -8.85 6.44 2.63
CA PRO A 345 -9.56 6.47 3.91
C PRO A 345 -9.49 7.83 4.63
N SER A 346 -8.39 8.57 4.43
CA SER A 346 -8.21 9.93 4.96
C SER A 346 -9.11 10.95 4.27
N VAL A 347 -9.34 10.83 2.96
CA VAL A 347 -10.27 11.69 2.21
C VAL A 347 -11.71 11.34 2.58
N GLN A 348 -12.08 10.05 2.57
CA GLN A 348 -13.41 9.58 3.02
C GLN A 348 -13.78 10.08 4.41
N ARG A 349 -12.77 10.16 5.29
CA ARG A 349 -12.89 10.68 6.65
C ARG A 349 -13.10 12.20 6.71
N VAL A 350 -12.55 12.98 5.78
CA VAL A 350 -12.89 14.41 5.63
C VAL A 350 -14.38 14.55 5.34
N GLY A 351 -14.89 13.79 4.37
CA GLY A 351 -16.32 13.78 4.05
C GLY A 351 -17.19 13.27 5.20
N GLN A 352 -16.74 12.28 5.97
CA GLN A 352 -17.49 11.74 7.11
C GLN A 352 -17.48 12.63 8.36
N TYR A 353 -16.42 13.40 8.62
CA TYR A 353 -16.36 14.30 9.78
C TYR A 353 -16.89 15.70 9.49
N SER A 354 -16.86 16.16 8.24
CA SER A 354 -17.49 17.43 7.86
C SER A 354 -19.01 17.37 8.02
N VAL A 355 -19.62 16.22 7.76
CA VAL A 355 -21.07 16.06 7.76
C VAL A 355 -21.74 16.19 9.13
N PRO A 356 -21.24 15.60 10.25
CA PRO A 356 -21.80 15.85 11.58
C PRO A 356 -21.73 17.32 12.01
N CYS A 357 -20.70 18.05 11.56
CA CYS A 357 -20.62 19.51 11.78
C CYS A 357 -21.77 20.23 11.03
N TRP A 358 -22.09 19.76 9.83
CA TRP A 358 -23.23 20.23 9.02
C TRP A 358 -24.60 19.75 9.50
N GLN A 359 -24.67 18.74 10.37
CA GLN A 359 -25.91 18.26 11.00
C GLN A 359 -26.27 19.00 12.29
N GLN A 360 -25.33 19.70 12.94
CA GLN A 360 -25.62 20.51 14.14
C GLN A 360 -26.16 21.91 13.79
N GLN A 361 -25.84 22.42 12.61
CA GLN A 361 -26.27 23.72 12.10
C GLN A 361 -27.70 23.81 11.51
N PRO A 362 -28.33 22.75 10.96
CA PRO A 362 -29.70 22.76 10.47
C PRO A 362 -30.70 23.09 11.56
N ASP A 363 -30.48 22.63 12.79
CA ASP A 363 -31.37 22.92 13.92
C ASP A 363 -31.31 24.40 14.33
N ALA A 364 -30.15 25.06 14.16
CA ALA A 364 -29.98 26.49 14.41
C ALA A 364 -30.63 27.35 13.30
N LEU A 365 -30.44 26.97 12.02
CA LEU A 365 -31.05 27.65 10.86
C LEU A 365 -32.58 27.43 10.80
N ILE A 366 -33.08 26.24 11.17
CA ILE A 366 -34.52 25.97 11.30
C ILE A 366 -35.12 26.84 12.40
N ASN A 367 -34.45 27.00 13.56
CA ASN A 367 -34.93 27.90 14.61
C ASN A 367 -34.91 29.37 14.17
N TYR A 368 -33.92 29.79 13.37
CA TYR A 368 -33.83 31.15 12.83
C TYR A 368 -34.90 31.44 11.76
N CYS A 369 -35.14 30.51 10.83
CA CYS A 369 -36.21 30.62 9.82
C CYS A 369 -37.61 30.47 10.43
N VAL A 370 -37.82 29.62 11.44
CA VAL A 370 -39.09 29.53 12.18
C VAL A 370 -39.33 30.80 13.02
N MET A 371 -38.28 31.40 13.60
CA MET A 371 -38.38 32.70 14.26
C MET A 371 -38.68 33.85 13.28
N GLN A 372 -38.06 33.88 12.10
CA GLN A 372 -38.34 34.89 11.07
C GLN A 372 -39.73 34.72 10.45
N SER A 373 -40.18 33.48 10.22
CA SER A 373 -41.54 33.19 9.75
C SER A 373 -42.59 33.60 10.81
N ARG A 374 -42.33 33.35 12.10
CA ARG A 374 -43.20 33.86 13.19
C ARG A 374 -43.19 35.39 13.27
N LYS A 375 -42.04 36.05 13.15
CA LYS A 375 -41.97 37.53 13.14
C LYS A 375 -42.71 38.14 11.95
N ASN A 376 -42.62 37.55 10.76
CA ASN A 376 -43.36 38.01 9.59
C ASN A 376 -44.86 37.70 9.64
N SER A 377 -45.29 36.66 10.38
CA SER A 377 -46.72 36.37 10.59
C SER A 377 -47.38 37.27 11.64
N VAL A 378 -46.60 37.88 12.56
CA VAL A 378 -47.10 38.81 13.58
C VAL A 378 -47.12 40.25 13.08
N CYS A 379 -46.26 40.62 12.12
CA CYS A 379 -46.26 41.95 11.51
C CYS A 379 -47.32 42.17 10.41
N ASN A 380 -48.11 41.16 10.02
CA ASN A 380 -49.12 41.27 8.96
C ASN A 380 -50.57 41.22 9.49
N ARG A 381 -50.78 41.60 10.77
CA ARG A 381 -52.10 41.68 11.40
C ARG A 381 -52.48 43.07 11.92
N HIS A 382 -51.72 44.10 11.54
CA HIS A 382 -52.11 45.51 11.64
C HIS A 382 -51.49 46.28 10.47
N ILE A 383 -52.22 46.34 9.36
CA ILE A 383 -52.58 47.53 8.57
C ILE A 383 -53.70 47.10 7.62
#